data_AF-A0A062X5R5-F1
#
_entry.id   AF-A0A062X5R5-F1
#
_cell.length_a   1.000
_cell.length_b   1.000
_cell.length_c   1.000
_cell.angle_alpha   90.00
_cell.angle_beta   90.00
_cell.angle_gamma   90.00
#
_symmetry.space_group_name_H-M   'P 1'
#
loop_
_entity.id
_entity.type
_entity.pdbx_description
1 polymer ?
#
loop_
_entity_poly.entity_id
_entity_poly.type
_entity_poly.pdbx_seq_one_letter_code
_entity_poly.pdbx_strand_id
1 'polypeptide(L)'
;MRLMFASISRSVGGRWRRRPRSVRRSGRQRQRLRAGRLFGQDVEHREALNLSDEQVKILTEECTRYQGTADTNVRQMARTVALVHHLLYGGTLPATEQMEEIDRQLVQWAALALELARAQVAGTYHGMKALTPDQLTQRAALHQGGELHPPRALTAH
;
A
#
# COMPACT_ATOMS: atom_id res chain seq x y z
N MET A 1 3.56 52.00 -31.77
CA MET A 1 2.35 52.63 -31.21
C MET A 1 2.26 52.29 -29.72
N ARG A 2 2.53 53.27 -28.85
CA ARG A 2 2.20 53.23 -27.41
C ARG A 2 0.76 53.74 -27.26
N LEU A 3 -0.03 53.16 -26.36
CA LEU A 3 -1.13 53.76 -25.57
C LEU A 3 -1.60 52.65 -24.62
N MET A 4 -1.26 52.69 -23.34
CA MET A 4 -1.90 53.40 -22.22
C MET A 4 -2.92 52.52 -21.47
N PHE A 5 -2.65 52.35 -20.18
CA PHE A 5 -3.57 51.85 -19.17
C PHE A 5 -4.81 52.75 -19.07
N ALA A 6 -5.98 52.14 -18.96
CA ALA A 6 -7.16 52.78 -18.36
C ALA A 6 -7.62 51.94 -17.17
N SER A 7 -7.37 52.49 -16.00
CA SER A 7 -7.88 52.08 -14.69
C SER A 7 -9.40 52.28 -14.61
N ILE A 8 -10.13 51.27 -14.12
CA ILE A 8 -11.43 51.49 -13.48
C ILE A 8 -11.41 50.77 -12.13
N SER A 9 -11.22 51.56 -11.08
CA SER A 9 -11.62 51.21 -9.71
C SER A 9 -13.04 51.70 -9.50
N ARG A 10 -14.01 50.80 -9.28
CA ARG A 10 -15.14 51.05 -8.38
C ARG A 10 -15.52 49.78 -7.63
N SER A 11 -15.28 49.88 -6.34
CA SER A 11 -15.72 49.05 -5.24
C SER A 11 -17.23 48.80 -5.24
N VAL A 12 -17.63 47.53 -5.25
CA VAL A 12 -18.89 47.08 -4.66
C VAL A 12 -18.59 45.88 -3.78
N GLY A 13 -19.00 45.99 -2.52
CA GLY A 13 -18.67 45.07 -1.44
C GLY A 13 -19.08 43.63 -1.73
N GLY A 14 -18.06 42.77 -1.90
CA GLY A 14 -18.15 41.34 -1.72
C GLY A 14 -17.22 40.95 -0.59
N ARG A 15 -17.78 40.78 0.61
CA ARG A 15 -17.08 40.32 1.81
C ARG A 15 -16.57 38.89 1.55
N TRP A 16 -15.38 38.75 0.95
CA TRP A 16 -14.69 37.48 0.82
C TRP A 16 -14.33 37.02 2.23
N ARG A 17 -15.23 36.26 2.85
CA ARG A 17 -14.90 35.45 4.02
C ARG A 17 -13.66 34.66 3.65
N ARG A 18 -12.53 34.99 4.28
CA ARG A 18 -11.38 34.09 4.35
C ARG A 18 -11.91 32.75 4.87
N ARG A 19 -12.09 31.78 3.97
CA ARG A 19 -12.24 30.39 4.40
C ARG A 19 -10.98 30.07 5.19
N PRO A 20 -11.08 29.53 6.42
CA PRO A 20 -9.92 28.91 7.03
C PRO A 20 -9.46 27.85 6.04
N ARG A 21 -8.20 27.94 5.59
CA ARG A 21 -7.51 26.77 5.02
C ARG A 21 -7.26 25.80 6.18
N SER A 22 -8.32 25.24 6.74
CA SER A 22 -8.25 23.86 7.21
C SER A 22 -8.15 23.03 5.94
N VAL A 23 -6.91 22.97 5.43
CA VAL A 23 -6.54 21.92 4.49
C VAL A 23 -6.90 20.64 5.22
N ARG A 24 -8.02 20.06 4.79
CA ARG A 24 -8.28 18.64 4.90
C ARG A 24 -6.96 17.99 4.51
N ARG A 25 -6.13 17.64 5.51
CA ARG A 25 -5.17 16.54 5.42
C ARG A 25 -6.05 15.32 5.26
N SER A 26 -6.57 15.19 4.04
CA SER A 26 -7.46 14.14 3.59
C SER A 26 -6.74 12.83 3.84
N GLY A 27 -7.50 11.81 4.22
CA GLY A 27 -7.01 10.48 4.62
C GLY A 27 -6.13 9.74 3.60
N ARG A 28 -5.72 10.38 2.50
CA ARG A 28 -4.73 9.89 1.54
C ARG A 28 -3.33 9.74 2.13
N GLN A 29 -2.98 10.45 3.21
CA GLN A 29 -1.67 10.27 3.87
C GLN A 29 -1.66 9.10 4.89
N ARG A 30 -2.82 8.47 5.15
CA ARG A 30 -2.93 7.22 5.94
C ARG A 30 -3.16 5.98 5.09
N GLN A 31 -3.17 6.09 3.76
CA GLN A 31 -2.75 4.99 2.89
C GLN A 31 -1.22 4.95 2.89
N ARG A 32 -0.61 4.86 4.08
CA ARG A 32 0.72 4.24 4.19
C ARG A 32 0.56 2.90 3.51
N LEU A 33 1.43 2.60 2.54
CA LEU A 33 1.57 1.30 1.91
C LEU A 33 1.24 0.19 2.93
N ARG A 34 -0.01 -0.31 2.87
CA ARG A 34 -0.48 -1.41 3.74
C ARG A 34 0.27 -2.70 3.41
N ALA A 35 0.97 -2.70 2.28
CA ALA A 35 1.83 -3.75 1.75
C ALA A 35 3.05 -4.12 2.63
N GLY A 36 3.26 -3.47 3.78
CA GLY A 36 4.41 -3.75 4.67
C GLY A 36 4.08 -4.10 6.12
N ARG A 37 2.81 -4.33 6.48
CA ARG A 37 2.44 -4.61 7.88
C ARG A 37 1.42 -5.73 7.98
N LEU A 38 1.82 -6.93 7.59
CA LEU A 38 1.06 -8.13 7.93
C LEU A 38 0.92 -8.17 9.48
N PHE A 39 -0.30 -8.20 10.01
CA PHE A 39 -0.63 -8.19 11.44
C PHE A 39 -0.15 -7.01 12.30
N GLY A 40 0.50 -5.99 11.74
CA GLY A 40 0.96 -4.84 12.53
C GLY A 40 -0.19 -4.11 13.24
N GLN A 41 -1.36 -4.04 12.60
CA GLN A 41 -2.57 -3.49 13.22
C GLN A 41 -3.12 -4.38 14.33
N ASP A 42 -3.11 -5.70 14.15
CA ASP A 42 -3.58 -6.66 15.14
C ASP A 42 -2.74 -6.58 16.42
N VAL A 43 -1.42 -6.49 16.28
CA VAL A 43 -0.48 -6.32 17.41
C VAL A 43 -0.67 -4.95 18.08
N GLU A 44 -0.87 -3.88 17.31
CA GLU A 44 -1.20 -2.55 17.83
C GLU A 44 -2.51 -2.55 18.65
N HIS A 45 -3.47 -3.44 18.33
CA HIS A 45 -4.77 -3.57 19.00
C HIS A 45 -4.88 -4.83 19.88
N ARG A 46 -3.75 -5.33 20.41
CA ARG A 46 -3.71 -6.59 21.19
C ARG A 46 -4.72 -6.66 22.34
N GLU A 47 -5.01 -5.53 23.00
CA GLU A 47 -5.96 -5.47 24.11
C GLU A 47 -7.41 -5.61 23.61
N ALA A 48 -7.74 -4.96 22.49
CA ALA A 48 -9.07 -5.05 21.88
C ALA A 48 -9.36 -6.43 21.29
N LEU A 49 -8.31 -7.14 20.85
CA LEU A 49 -8.37 -8.51 20.35
C LEU A 49 -8.13 -9.58 21.43
N ASN A 50 -7.90 -9.16 22.68
CA ASN A 50 -7.56 -10.07 23.78
C ASN A 50 -6.47 -11.10 23.40
N LEU A 51 -5.40 -10.64 22.75
CA LEU A 51 -4.31 -11.52 22.28
C LEU A 51 -3.45 -11.97 23.46
N SER A 52 -3.10 -13.26 23.50
CA SER A 52 -2.08 -13.76 24.42
C SER A 52 -0.67 -13.35 23.97
N ASP A 53 0.30 -13.38 24.90
CA ASP A 53 1.70 -13.08 24.56
C ASP A 53 2.26 -14.01 23.48
N GLU A 54 1.86 -15.29 23.49
CA GLU A 54 2.25 -16.25 22.45
C GLU A 54 1.63 -15.89 21.09
N GLN A 55 0.36 -15.46 21.06
CA GLN A 55 -0.26 -14.99 19.82
C GLN A 55 0.44 -13.74 19.29
N VAL A 56 0.76 -12.77 20.16
CA VAL A 56 1.51 -11.56 19.77
C VAL A 56 2.86 -11.92 19.17
N LYS A 57 3.57 -12.89 19.76
CA LYS A 57 4.83 -13.40 19.24
C LYS A 57 4.68 -13.99 17.85
N ILE A 58 3.74 -14.92 17.65
CA ILE A 58 3.46 -15.55 16.34
C ILE A 58 3.14 -14.49 15.27
N LEU A 59 2.25 -13.55 15.57
CA LEU A 59 1.87 -12.49 14.62
C LEU A 59 3.06 -11.58 14.26
N THR A 60 3.93 -11.28 15.24
CA THR A 60 5.13 -10.46 15.03
C THR A 60 6.17 -11.19 14.19
N GLU A 61 6.35 -12.49 14.40
CA GLU A 61 7.25 -13.34 13.60
C GLU A 61 6.78 -13.42 12.14
N GLU A 62 5.49 -13.63 11.89
CA GLU A 62 4.92 -13.60 10.53
C GLU A 62 5.06 -12.22 9.89
N CYS A 63 4.84 -11.14 10.65
CA CYS A 63 5.08 -9.78 10.17
C CYS A 63 6.54 -9.58 9.73
N THR A 64 7.49 -10.00 10.56
CA THR A 64 8.92 -9.86 10.30
C THR A 64 9.36 -10.66 9.07
N ARG A 65 8.88 -11.91 8.96
CA ARG A 65 9.17 -12.77 7.80
C ARG A 65 8.62 -12.16 6.51
N TYR A 66 7.36 -11.74 6.52
CA TYR A 66 6.74 -11.11 5.36
C TYR A 66 7.46 -9.81 4.98
N GLN A 67 7.82 -8.96 5.94
CA GLN A 67 8.52 -7.71 5.68
C GLN A 67 9.90 -7.96 5.05
N GLY A 68 10.65 -8.96 5.50
CA GLY A 68 11.94 -9.32 4.89
C GLY A 68 11.81 -9.71 3.41
N THR A 69 10.81 -10.52 3.07
CA THR A 69 10.50 -10.89 1.68
C THR A 69 10.00 -9.68 0.88
N ALA A 70 9.08 -8.90 1.43
CA ALA A 70 8.50 -7.73 0.79
C ALA A 70 9.56 -6.68 0.46
N ASP A 71 10.44 -6.35 1.40
CA ASP A 71 11.50 -5.37 1.19
C ASP A 71 12.47 -5.83 0.10
N THR A 72 12.76 -7.12 0.01
CA THR A 72 13.63 -7.68 -1.03
C THR A 72 12.96 -7.62 -2.40
N ASN A 73 11.73 -8.13 -2.51
CA ASN A 73 11.02 -8.22 -3.78
C ASN A 73 10.62 -6.84 -4.31
N VAL A 74 10.14 -5.93 -3.46
CA VAL A 74 9.79 -4.56 -3.86
C VAL A 74 11.02 -3.80 -4.35
N ARG A 75 12.20 -3.97 -3.71
CA ARG A 75 13.45 -3.36 -4.20
C ARG A 75 13.85 -3.89 -5.56
N GLN A 76 13.70 -5.20 -5.81
CA GLN A 76 13.99 -5.78 -7.12
C GLN A 76 12.99 -5.32 -8.18
N MET A 77 11.69 -5.33 -7.86
CA MET A 77 10.64 -4.80 -8.74
C MET A 77 10.87 -3.34 -9.11
N ALA A 78 11.29 -2.49 -8.16
CA ALA A 78 11.61 -1.09 -8.44
C ALA A 78 12.80 -0.93 -9.40
N ARG A 79 13.82 -1.78 -9.30
CA ARG A 79 14.95 -1.79 -10.24
C ARG A 79 14.49 -2.17 -11.65
N THR A 80 13.69 -3.22 -11.76
CA THR A 80 13.11 -3.68 -13.02
C THR A 80 12.27 -2.57 -13.70
N VAL A 81 11.42 -1.88 -12.94
CA VAL A 81 10.65 -0.73 -13.44
C VAL A 81 11.56 0.41 -13.91
N ALA A 82 12.62 0.73 -13.16
CA ALA A 82 13.57 1.78 -13.54
C ALA A 82 14.31 1.45 -14.85
N LEU A 83 14.71 0.19 -15.03
CA LEU A 83 15.35 -0.28 -16.27
C LEU A 83 14.41 -0.18 -17.47
N VAL A 84 13.18 -0.68 -17.32
CA VAL A 84 12.15 -0.59 -18.38
C VAL A 84 11.87 0.87 -18.72
N HIS A 85 11.73 1.74 -17.72
CA HIS A 85 11.55 3.18 -17.94
C HIS A 85 12.73 3.79 -18.70
N HIS A 86 13.97 3.45 -18.35
CA HIS A 86 15.15 3.96 -19.04
C HIS A 86 15.18 3.57 -20.53
N LEU A 87 14.81 2.32 -20.85
CA LEU A 87 14.76 1.82 -22.23
C LEU A 87 13.61 2.46 -23.03
N LEU A 88 12.44 2.64 -22.42
CA LEU A 88 11.25 3.18 -23.10
C LEU A 88 11.27 4.69 -23.31
N TYR A 89 11.90 5.45 -22.40
CA TYR A 89 11.94 6.92 -22.45
C TYR A 89 13.25 7.47 -23.04
N GLY A 90 13.93 6.67 -23.85
CA GLY A 90 15.00 7.17 -24.73
C GLY A 90 14.46 8.15 -25.77
N GLY A 91 15.34 8.98 -26.34
CA GLY A 91 14.97 9.94 -27.39
C GLY A 91 14.56 9.30 -28.74
N THR A 92 14.64 7.98 -28.85
CA THR A 92 14.32 7.18 -30.02
C THR A 92 13.58 5.90 -29.61
N LEU A 93 12.83 5.30 -30.53
CA LEU A 93 12.19 4.00 -30.31
C LEU A 93 13.24 2.92 -29.95
N PRO A 94 12.93 1.98 -29.03
CA PRO A 94 13.87 0.93 -28.67
C PRO A 94 14.14 -0.03 -29.84
N ALA A 95 15.38 -0.51 -29.94
CA ALA A 95 15.74 -1.59 -30.85
C ALA A 95 15.15 -2.94 -30.40
N THR A 96 15.10 -3.93 -31.29
CA THR A 96 14.55 -5.27 -30.99
C THR A 96 15.17 -5.90 -29.75
N GLU A 97 16.49 -5.86 -29.60
CA GLU A 97 17.19 -6.40 -28.42
C GLU A 97 16.77 -5.70 -27.11
N GLN A 98 16.50 -4.39 -27.18
CA GLN A 98 16.01 -3.61 -26.03
C GLN A 98 14.55 -3.97 -25.70
N MET A 99 13.74 -4.26 -26.73
CA MET A 99 12.38 -4.76 -26.53
C MET A 99 12.36 -6.14 -25.87
N GLU A 100 13.28 -7.03 -26.25
CA GLU A 100 13.45 -8.34 -25.60
C GLU A 100 13.92 -8.20 -24.13
N GLU A 101 14.81 -7.25 -23.84
CA GLU A 101 15.19 -6.94 -22.46
C GLU A 101 13.99 -6.40 -21.66
N ILE A 102 13.19 -5.50 -22.23
CA ILE A 102 11.97 -5.00 -21.58
C ILE A 102 11.03 -6.16 -21.24
N ASP A 103 10.78 -7.08 -22.17
CA ASP A 103 9.92 -8.23 -21.92
C ASP A 103 10.45 -9.13 -20.80
N ARG A 104 11.76 -9.46 -20.82
CA ARG A 104 12.40 -10.23 -19.74
C ARG A 104 12.25 -9.54 -18.39
N GLN A 105 12.44 -8.23 -18.33
CA GLN A 105 12.25 -7.43 -17.13
C GLN A 105 10.78 -7.49 -16.64
N LEU A 106 9.80 -7.33 -17.53
CA LEU A 106 8.38 -7.41 -17.16
C LEU A 106 7.98 -8.80 -16.62
N VAL A 107 8.50 -9.88 -17.23
CA VAL A 107 8.32 -11.25 -16.72
C VAL A 107 8.92 -11.41 -15.33
N GLN A 108 10.13 -10.90 -15.09
CA GLN A 108 10.76 -10.93 -13.77
C GLN A 108 9.95 -10.14 -12.74
N TRP A 109 9.44 -8.96 -13.11
CA TRP A 109 8.58 -8.16 -12.24
C TRP A 109 7.33 -8.93 -11.82
N ALA A 110 6.67 -9.60 -12.78
CA ALA A 110 5.47 -10.40 -12.52
C ALA A 110 5.76 -11.59 -11.59
N ALA A 111 6.90 -12.27 -11.79
CA ALA A 111 7.33 -13.35 -10.90
C ALA A 111 7.52 -12.87 -9.45
N LEU A 112 8.18 -11.72 -9.26
CA LEU A 112 8.38 -11.12 -7.93
C LEU A 112 7.07 -10.70 -7.27
N ALA A 113 6.11 -10.19 -8.05
CA ALA A 113 4.78 -9.86 -7.57
C ALA A 113 4.02 -11.11 -7.10
N LEU A 114 4.12 -12.22 -7.83
CA LEU A 114 3.51 -13.50 -7.44
C LEU A 114 4.14 -14.07 -6.17
N GLU A 115 5.46 -13.98 -6.02
CA GLU A 115 6.15 -14.38 -4.79
C GLU A 115 5.70 -13.55 -3.59
N LEU A 116 5.55 -12.24 -3.77
CA LEU A 116 5.05 -11.36 -2.72
C LEU A 116 3.62 -11.75 -2.29
N ALA A 117 2.75 -12.01 -3.26
CA ALA A 117 1.38 -12.47 -2.99
C ALA A 117 1.37 -13.83 -2.26
N ARG A 118 2.22 -14.78 -2.66
CA ARG A 118 2.37 -16.07 -1.98
C ARG A 118 2.84 -15.91 -0.54
N ALA A 119 3.85 -15.06 -0.30
CA ALA A 119 4.34 -14.77 1.04
C ALA A 119 3.26 -14.13 1.92
N GLN A 120 2.48 -13.21 1.35
CA GLN A 120 1.35 -12.58 2.05
C GLN A 120 0.28 -13.60 2.43
N VAL A 121 -0.14 -14.47 1.50
CA VAL A 121 -1.15 -15.51 1.75
C VAL A 121 -0.67 -16.50 2.80
N ALA A 122 0.57 -16.99 2.67
CA ALA A 122 1.15 -17.93 3.62
C ALA A 122 1.23 -17.33 5.03
N GLY A 123 1.80 -16.13 5.18
CA GLY A 123 1.89 -15.46 6.47
C GLY A 123 0.52 -15.16 7.07
N THR A 124 -0.44 -14.72 6.24
CA THR A 124 -1.83 -14.49 6.68
C THR A 124 -2.46 -15.77 7.23
N TYR A 125 -2.30 -16.89 6.52
CA TYR A 125 -2.81 -18.18 6.97
C TYR A 125 -2.18 -18.62 8.30
N HIS A 126 -0.84 -18.54 8.42
CA HIS A 126 -0.12 -18.92 9.63
C HIS A 126 -0.53 -18.09 10.84
N GLY A 127 -0.60 -16.76 10.71
CA GLY A 127 -1.02 -15.91 11.82
C GLY A 127 -2.49 -16.05 12.18
N MET A 128 -3.39 -16.20 11.20
CA MET A 128 -4.82 -16.41 11.49
C MET A 128 -5.11 -17.74 12.16
N LYS A 129 -4.34 -18.78 11.86
CA LYS A 129 -4.47 -20.09 12.51
C LYS A 129 -4.17 -20.02 14.02
N ALA A 130 -3.41 -19.01 14.48
CA ALA A 130 -3.13 -18.82 15.90
C ALA A 130 -4.28 -18.15 16.67
N LEU A 131 -5.28 -17.61 15.98
CA LEU A 131 -6.39 -16.85 16.58
C LEU A 131 -7.62 -17.74 16.81
N THR A 132 -8.39 -17.42 17.83
CA THR A 132 -9.70 -18.06 18.07
C THR A 132 -10.77 -17.53 17.11
N PRO A 133 -11.89 -18.25 16.90
CA PRO A 133 -13.00 -17.76 16.07
C PRO A 133 -13.55 -16.39 16.49
N ASP A 134 -13.64 -16.13 17.80
CA ASP A 134 -14.09 -14.84 18.33
C ASP A 134 -13.11 -13.72 18.00
N GLN A 135 -11.80 -13.97 18.14
CA GLN A 135 -10.74 -13.03 17.77
C GLN A 135 -10.75 -12.74 16.27
N LEU A 136 -10.97 -13.76 15.42
CA LEU A 136 -11.11 -13.59 13.98
C LEU A 136 -12.31 -12.70 13.62
N THR A 137 -13.42 -12.82 14.34
CA THR A 137 -14.62 -12.00 14.17
C THR A 137 -14.37 -10.54 14.61
N GLN A 138 -13.77 -10.34 15.78
CA GLN A 138 -13.38 -9.02 16.28
C GLN A 138 -12.38 -8.34 15.35
N ARG A 139 -11.39 -9.09 14.86
CA ARG A 139 -10.44 -8.66 13.84
C ARG A 139 -11.17 -8.21 12.57
N ALA A 140 -12.10 -9.01 12.05
CA ALA A 140 -12.87 -8.63 10.87
C ALA A 140 -13.64 -7.30 11.08
N ALA A 141 -14.17 -7.06 12.28
CA ALA A 141 -14.81 -5.79 12.65
C ALA A 141 -13.80 -4.62 12.71
N LEU A 142 -12.60 -4.83 13.25
CA LEU A 142 -11.53 -3.82 13.32
C LEU A 142 -11.02 -3.39 11.94
N HIS A 143 -11.03 -4.30 10.96
CA HIS A 143 -10.52 -4.03 9.60
C HIS A 143 -11.60 -3.70 8.56
N GLN A 144 -12.85 -3.41 8.97
CA GLN A 144 -13.90 -2.98 8.02
C GLN A 144 -13.44 -1.72 7.25
N GLY A 145 -12.98 -1.91 6.01
CA GLY A 145 -12.33 -0.89 5.16
C GLY A 145 -10.92 -1.25 4.64
N GLY A 146 -10.45 -2.49 4.83
CA GLY A 146 -9.19 -2.97 4.24
C GLY A 146 -9.24 -4.46 3.91
N GLU A 147 -9.17 -4.75 2.62
CA GLU A 147 -9.08 -6.09 2.02
C GLU A 147 -8.02 -6.97 2.73
N LEU A 148 -8.45 -7.78 3.70
CA LEU A 148 -7.77 -9.00 4.17
C LEU A 148 -8.83 -9.80 4.95
N HIS A 149 -9.84 -10.28 4.21
CA HIS A 149 -10.80 -11.24 4.74
C HIS A 149 -10.07 -12.51 5.17
N PRO A 150 -10.47 -13.18 6.27
CA PRO A 150 -9.89 -14.47 6.60
C PRO A 150 -10.13 -15.47 5.48
N PRO A 151 -9.20 -16.42 5.24
CA PRO A 151 -9.48 -17.57 4.39
C PRO A 151 -10.80 -18.22 4.82
N ARG A 152 -11.72 -18.44 3.88
CA ARG A 152 -13.06 -19.01 4.16
C ARG A 152 -13.02 -20.30 4.98
N ALA A 153 -11.93 -21.08 4.83
CA ALA A 153 -11.70 -22.30 5.59
C ALA A 153 -11.61 -22.09 7.12
N LEU A 154 -11.34 -20.85 7.58
CA LEU A 154 -11.19 -20.50 9.01
C LEU A 154 -12.42 -19.81 9.60
N THR A 155 -13.46 -19.54 8.79
CA THR A 155 -14.67 -18.79 9.22
C THR A 155 -15.97 -19.55 9.01
N ALA A 156 -15.90 -20.81 8.58
CA ALA A 156 -17.08 -21.64 8.38
C ALA A 156 -17.45 -22.35 9.70
N HIS A 157 -18.28 -21.70 10.50
CA HIS A 157 -18.99 -22.28 11.64
C HIS A 157 -20.47 -21.95 11.53
#